data_AF-A0A655WSX4-F1
#
_entry.id   AF-A0A655WSX4-F1
#
_cell.length_a   1.000
_cell.length_b   1.000
_cell.length_c   1.000
_cell.angle_alpha   90.00
_cell.angle_beta   90.00
_cell.angle_gamma   90.00
#
_symmetry.space_group_name_H-M   'P 1'
#
loop_
_entity.id
_entity.type
_entity.pdbx_description
1 polymer ?
#
loop_
_entity_poly.entity_id
_entity_poly.type
_entity_poly.pdbx_seq_one_letter_code
_entity_poly.pdbx_strand_id
1 'polypeptide(L)'
;MTGTRNSVSEQHERTDSVVTAVNEMSASITEVSEFAQRAATFVQEANQKGHGGVSVGNELARDMTSINQQMASAVEAIARLNHESQSIASVLDVIQAIAEQTNLLALNAAIEAARAGEQGRGFAVVADEVRNLAAKTQTSTEEIRTKIDRLQKETQSVVNCIEEANNTVVRGVATCHSNTDMLKQIVDMLNELNEMNIQIATATEQQRGVTEEINANITSISDVSASVTVQVGEVNAIVNELSDEAMELSKRMGQFRY
;
A
#
# COMPACT_ATOMS: atom_id res chain seq x y z
N MET A 1 -15.59 73.82 -0.19
CA MET A 1 -14.27 73.28 -0.61
C MET A 1 -13.59 72.44 0.45
N THR A 2 -13.80 72.70 1.75
CA THR A 2 -13.33 71.82 2.85
C THR A 2 -13.87 70.39 2.74
N GLY A 3 -15.14 70.22 2.32
CA GLY A 3 -15.73 68.89 2.06
C GLY A 3 -14.99 68.09 0.99
N THR A 4 -14.67 68.70 -0.16
CA THR A 4 -13.93 68.05 -1.25
C THR A 4 -12.53 67.64 -0.82
N ARG A 5 -11.84 68.48 -0.05
CA ARG A 5 -10.49 68.18 0.48
C ARG A 5 -10.50 67.01 1.46
N ASN A 6 -11.52 66.94 2.32
CA ASN A 6 -11.72 65.80 3.23
C ASN A 6 -12.05 64.51 2.46
N SER A 7 -12.90 64.57 1.43
CA SER A 7 -13.22 63.41 0.60
C SER A 7 -12.01 62.86 -0.16
N VAL A 8 -11.13 63.73 -0.68
CA VAL A 8 -9.90 63.27 -1.35
C VAL A 8 -8.91 62.66 -0.36
N SER A 9 -8.81 63.20 0.87
CA SER A 9 -8.02 62.59 1.95
C SER A 9 -8.55 61.20 2.32
N GLU A 10 -9.86 61.05 2.49
CA GLU A 10 -10.49 59.75 2.78
C GLU A 10 -10.29 58.75 1.62
N GLN A 11 -10.37 59.21 0.37
CA GLN A 11 -10.09 58.39 -0.79
C GLN A 11 -8.64 57.91 -0.83
N HIS A 12 -7.67 58.74 -0.43
CA HIS A 12 -6.26 58.35 -0.37
C HIS A 12 -6.02 57.27 0.68
N GLU A 13 -6.58 57.41 1.89
CA GLU A 13 -6.50 56.38 2.94
C GLU A 13 -7.13 55.05 2.51
N ARG A 14 -8.28 55.11 1.82
CA ARG A 14 -8.90 53.90 1.24
C ARG A 14 -8.01 53.28 0.17
N THR A 15 -7.36 54.08 -0.67
CA THR A 15 -6.47 53.60 -1.73
C THR A 15 -5.25 52.87 -1.14
N ASP A 16 -4.60 53.44 -0.13
CA ASP A 16 -3.49 52.80 0.60
C ASP A 16 -3.89 51.48 1.27
N SER A 17 -5.11 51.41 1.82
CA SER A 17 -5.65 50.18 2.37
C SER A 17 -5.82 49.09 1.31
N VAL A 18 -6.27 49.46 0.10
CA VAL A 18 -6.40 48.50 -1.01
C VAL A 18 -5.01 48.08 -1.53
N VAL A 19 -4.02 48.97 -1.61
CA VAL A 19 -2.63 48.61 -1.96
C VAL A 19 -2.11 47.54 -1.01
N THR A 20 -2.34 47.70 0.29
CA THR A 20 -1.92 46.72 1.30
C THR A 20 -2.58 45.36 1.06
N ALA A 21 -3.90 45.34 0.84
CA ALA A 21 -4.65 44.12 0.55
C ALA A 21 -4.20 43.44 -0.76
N VAL A 22 -3.81 44.21 -1.77
CA VAL A 22 -3.29 43.70 -3.06
C VAL A 22 -1.90 43.09 -2.89
N ASN A 23 -1.03 43.68 -2.08
CA ASN A 23 0.27 43.11 -1.76
C ASN A 23 0.13 41.81 -0.96
N GLU A 24 -0.78 41.75 0.02
CA GLU A 24 -1.12 40.52 0.73
C GLU A 24 -1.67 39.45 -0.22
N MET A 25 -2.57 39.82 -1.13
CA MET A 25 -3.11 38.92 -2.16
C MET A 25 -2.00 38.36 -3.07
N SER A 26 -1.06 39.20 -3.51
CA SER A 26 0.09 38.77 -4.32
C SER A 26 0.98 37.78 -3.57
N ALA A 27 1.18 37.97 -2.27
CA ALA A 27 1.93 37.03 -1.43
C ALA A 27 1.19 35.69 -1.31
N SER A 28 -0.12 35.71 -1.04
CA SER A 28 -0.94 34.49 -0.98
C SER A 28 -0.98 33.73 -2.31
N ILE A 29 -1.06 34.43 -3.46
CA ILE A 29 -1.01 33.80 -4.79
C ILE A 29 0.32 33.05 -4.98
N THR A 30 1.43 33.66 -4.58
CA THR A 30 2.76 33.04 -4.66
C THR A 30 2.83 31.79 -3.80
N GLU A 31 2.34 31.87 -2.56
CA GLU A 31 2.29 30.75 -1.63
C GLU A 31 1.42 29.59 -2.16
N VAL A 32 0.23 29.89 -2.70
CA VAL A 32 -0.65 28.88 -3.32
C VAL A 32 0.03 28.22 -4.53
N SER A 33 0.77 28.99 -5.35
CA SER A 33 1.54 28.44 -6.46
C SER A 33 2.61 27.46 -5.99
N GLU A 34 3.36 27.81 -4.95
CA GLU A 34 4.37 26.91 -4.36
C GLU A 34 3.74 25.64 -3.79
N PHE A 35 2.59 25.76 -3.12
CA PHE A 35 1.85 24.59 -2.61
C PHE A 35 1.37 23.68 -3.74
N ALA A 36 0.80 24.23 -4.81
CA ALA A 36 0.35 23.45 -5.96
C ALA A 36 1.52 22.69 -6.63
N GLN A 37 2.67 23.35 -6.79
CA GLN A 37 3.86 22.72 -7.36
C GLN A 37 4.41 21.59 -6.46
N ARG A 38 4.48 21.82 -5.14
CA ARG A 38 4.91 20.79 -4.19
C ARG A 38 3.94 19.61 -4.15
N ALA A 39 2.63 19.89 -4.20
CA ALA A 39 1.60 18.86 -4.25
C ALA A 39 1.72 18.01 -5.53
N ALA A 40 1.99 18.62 -6.68
CA ALA A 40 2.21 17.89 -7.93
C ALA A 40 3.42 16.94 -7.82
N THR A 41 4.55 17.40 -7.28
CA THR A 41 5.73 16.54 -7.06
C THR A 41 5.42 15.38 -6.11
N PHE A 42 4.70 15.64 -5.01
CA PHE A 42 4.31 14.60 -4.06
C PHE A 42 3.39 13.56 -4.69
N VAL A 43 2.42 14.00 -5.48
CA VAL A 43 1.51 13.12 -6.23
C VAL A 43 2.27 12.25 -7.23
N GLN A 44 3.26 12.81 -7.95
CA GLN A 44 4.11 12.03 -8.85
C GLN A 44 4.90 10.94 -8.12
N GLU A 45 5.52 11.27 -6.99
CA GLU A 45 6.27 10.29 -6.18
C GLU A 45 5.34 9.20 -5.62
N ALA A 46 4.17 9.59 -5.12
CA ALA A 46 3.15 8.68 -4.63
C ALA A 46 2.66 7.74 -5.74
N ASN A 47 2.49 8.24 -6.95
CA ASN A 47 2.07 7.47 -8.12
C ASN A 47 3.13 6.44 -8.52
N GLN A 48 4.41 6.83 -8.54
CA GLN A 48 5.52 5.91 -8.78
C GLN A 48 5.58 4.78 -7.73
N LYS A 49 5.40 5.13 -6.44
CA LYS A 49 5.32 4.15 -5.35
C LYS A 49 4.09 3.25 -5.47
N GLY A 50 2.94 3.79 -5.86
CA GLY A 50 1.70 3.05 -6.10
C GLY A 50 1.86 2.01 -7.20
N HIS A 51 2.42 2.40 -8.36
CA HIS A 51 2.75 1.47 -9.44
C HIS A 51 3.76 0.40 -9.02
N GLY A 52 4.79 0.77 -8.25
CA GLY A 52 5.73 -0.19 -7.66
C GLY A 52 5.01 -1.21 -6.77
N GLY A 53 4.09 -0.76 -5.92
CA GLY A 53 3.28 -1.63 -5.06
C GLY A 53 2.40 -2.59 -5.86
N VAL A 54 1.78 -2.13 -6.95
CA VAL A 54 1.01 -2.99 -7.88
C VAL A 54 1.91 -4.06 -8.50
N SER A 55 3.13 -3.71 -8.91
CA SER A 55 4.10 -4.68 -9.46
C SER A 55 4.46 -5.76 -8.43
N VAL A 56 4.80 -5.35 -7.20
CA VAL A 56 5.14 -6.26 -6.10
C VAL A 56 3.96 -7.17 -5.75
N GLY A 57 2.73 -6.64 -5.72
CA GLY A 57 1.52 -7.43 -5.46
C GLY A 57 1.30 -8.51 -6.54
N ASN A 58 1.53 -8.18 -7.81
CA ASN A 58 1.43 -9.13 -8.92
C ASN A 58 2.54 -10.19 -8.87
N GLU A 59 3.76 -9.83 -8.49
CA GLU A 59 4.87 -10.78 -8.31
C GLU A 59 4.57 -11.76 -7.18
N LEU A 60 4.11 -11.27 -6.03
CA LEU A 60 3.72 -12.09 -4.89
C LEU A 60 2.59 -13.08 -5.26
N ALA A 61 1.62 -12.67 -6.07
CA ALA A 61 0.56 -13.56 -6.56
C ALA A 61 1.11 -14.70 -7.44
N ARG A 62 2.13 -14.43 -8.27
CA ARG A 62 2.80 -15.46 -9.08
C ARG A 62 3.59 -16.42 -8.20
N ASP A 63 4.33 -15.90 -7.22
CA ASP A 63 5.10 -16.72 -6.28
C ASP A 63 4.20 -17.67 -5.49
N MET A 64 3.06 -17.17 -5.01
CA MET A 64 2.05 -18.02 -4.35
C MET A 64 1.47 -19.09 -5.28
N THR A 65 1.27 -18.78 -6.56
CA THR A 65 0.83 -19.76 -7.56
C THR A 65 1.89 -20.85 -7.77
N SER A 66 3.17 -20.47 -7.81
CA SER A 66 4.30 -21.40 -7.87
C SER A 66 4.37 -22.31 -6.63
N ILE A 67 4.18 -21.74 -5.43
CA ILE A 67 4.12 -22.50 -4.17
C ILE A 67 2.99 -23.54 -4.21
N ASN A 68 1.81 -23.18 -4.71
CA ASN A 68 0.69 -24.11 -4.85
C ASN A 68 1.06 -25.31 -5.75
N GLN A 69 1.76 -25.05 -6.86
CA GLN A 69 2.20 -26.12 -7.77
C GLN A 69 3.28 -27.03 -7.14
N GLN A 70 4.18 -26.46 -6.33
CA GLN A 70 5.15 -27.23 -5.56
C GLN A 70 4.46 -28.09 -4.48
N MET A 71 3.46 -27.56 -3.81
CA MET A 71 2.64 -28.31 -2.85
C MET A 71 1.90 -29.48 -3.51
N ALA A 72 1.30 -29.27 -4.68
CA ALA A 72 0.66 -30.34 -5.44
C ALA A 72 1.65 -31.49 -5.77
N SER A 73 2.88 -31.13 -6.14
CA SER A 73 3.94 -32.11 -6.42
C SER A 73 4.38 -32.87 -5.15
N ALA A 74 4.41 -32.19 -4.00
CA ALA A 74 4.70 -32.81 -2.71
C ALA A 74 3.60 -33.80 -2.28
N VAL A 75 2.32 -33.46 -2.48
CA VAL A 75 1.20 -34.38 -2.23
C VAL A 75 1.34 -35.65 -3.08
N GLU A 76 1.67 -35.51 -4.36
CA GLU A 76 1.87 -36.66 -5.25
C GLU A 76 3.05 -37.54 -4.79
N ALA A 77 4.16 -36.94 -4.35
CA ALA A 77 5.30 -37.68 -3.83
C ALA A 77 4.97 -38.44 -2.55
N ILE A 78 4.20 -37.85 -1.64
CA ILE A 78 3.75 -38.51 -0.40
C ILE A 78 2.74 -39.61 -0.70
N ALA A 79 1.86 -39.43 -1.68
CA ALA A 79 0.94 -40.47 -2.12
C ALA A 79 1.69 -41.71 -2.65
N ARG A 80 2.76 -41.51 -3.43
CA ARG A 80 3.65 -42.61 -3.85
C ARG A 80 4.32 -43.29 -2.65
N LEU A 81 4.84 -42.53 -1.69
CA LEU A 81 5.47 -43.08 -0.48
C LEU A 81 4.48 -43.92 0.34
N ASN A 82 3.23 -43.47 0.47
CA ASN A 82 2.18 -44.22 1.16
C ASN A 82 1.88 -45.55 0.44
N HIS A 83 1.79 -45.52 -0.89
CA HIS A 83 1.59 -46.72 -1.70
C HIS A 83 2.73 -47.74 -1.54
N GLU A 84 3.98 -47.29 -1.63
CA GLU A 84 5.17 -48.12 -1.40
C GLU A 84 5.19 -48.72 0.02
N SER A 85 4.82 -47.93 1.02
CA SER A 85 4.73 -48.39 2.41
C SER A 85 3.68 -49.49 2.59
N GLN A 86 2.56 -49.39 1.87
CA GLN A 86 1.50 -50.39 1.88
C GLN A 86 1.91 -51.69 1.17
N SER A 87 2.69 -51.58 0.09
CA SER A 87 3.35 -52.72 -0.56
C SER A 87 4.32 -53.43 0.40
N ILE A 88 5.16 -52.68 1.12
CA ILE A 88 6.07 -53.24 2.13
C ILE A 88 5.29 -53.96 3.24
N ALA A 89 4.20 -53.37 3.73
CA ALA A 89 3.34 -54.02 4.73
C ALA A 89 2.81 -55.38 4.23
N SER A 90 2.34 -55.46 2.98
CA SER A 90 1.90 -56.72 2.39
C SER A 90 3.01 -57.76 2.28
N VAL A 91 4.25 -57.35 2.01
CA VAL A 91 5.41 -58.27 1.99
C VAL A 91 5.74 -58.78 3.39
N LEU A 92 5.64 -57.93 4.42
CA LEU A 92 5.83 -58.32 5.81
C LEU A 92 4.79 -59.36 6.25
N ASP A 93 3.53 -59.24 5.81
CA ASP A 93 2.49 -60.24 6.08
C ASP A 93 2.88 -61.62 5.56
N VAL A 94 3.46 -61.69 4.35
CA VAL A 94 3.96 -62.93 3.75
C VAL A 94 5.16 -63.49 4.51
N ILE A 95 6.11 -62.64 4.91
CA ILE A 95 7.28 -63.06 5.71
C ILE A 95 6.84 -63.60 7.06
N GLN A 96 5.87 -62.96 7.71
CA GLN A 96 5.34 -63.41 9.00
C GLN A 96 4.67 -64.77 8.87
N ALA A 97 3.86 -64.99 7.83
CA ALA A 97 3.27 -66.28 7.52
C ALA A 97 4.33 -67.38 7.26
N ILE A 98 5.41 -67.06 6.52
CA ILE A 98 6.51 -67.98 6.27
C ILE A 98 7.26 -68.33 7.56
N ALA A 99 7.55 -67.34 8.41
CA ALA A 99 8.22 -67.57 9.69
C ALA A 99 7.36 -68.44 10.63
N GLU A 100 6.04 -68.25 10.64
CA GLU A 100 5.09 -69.02 11.41
C GLU A 100 4.99 -70.48 10.91
N GLN A 101 4.95 -70.69 9.59
CA GLN A 101 5.06 -72.02 8.98
C GLN A 101 6.41 -72.69 9.29
N THR A 102 7.51 -71.94 9.22
CA THR A 102 8.86 -72.45 9.50
C THR A 102 8.96 -72.87 10.97
N ASN A 103 8.38 -72.11 11.89
CA ASN A 103 8.30 -72.43 13.30
C ASN A 103 7.51 -73.73 13.55
N LEU A 104 6.37 -73.90 12.87
CA LEU A 104 5.57 -75.14 12.92
C LEU A 104 6.31 -76.36 12.34
N LEU A 105 7.01 -76.18 11.21
CA LEU A 105 7.83 -77.22 10.60
C LEU A 105 8.99 -77.65 11.52
N ALA A 106 9.67 -76.67 12.13
CA ALA A 106 10.75 -76.92 13.08
C ALA A 106 10.25 -77.65 14.34
N LEU A 107 9.07 -77.28 14.85
CA LEU A 107 8.43 -77.97 15.97
C LEU A 107 8.14 -79.45 15.63
N ASN A 108 7.57 -79.72 14.46
CA ASN A 108 7.31 -81.09 14.01
C ASN A 108 8.61 -81.90 13.86
N ALA A 109 9.68 -81.27 13.34
CA ALA A 109 11.00 -81.91 13.23
C ALA A 109 11.61 -82.21 14.61
N ALA A 110 11.47 -81.31 15.58
CA ALA A 110 11.92 -81.52 16.95
C ALA A 110 11.18 -82.69 17.63
N ILE A 111 9.86 -82.80 17.41
CA ILE A 111 9.04 -83.91 17.90
C ILE A 111 9.52 -85.24 17.30
N GLU A 112 9.75 -85.30 15.99
CA GLU A 112 10.18 -86.54 15.34
C GLU A 112 11.63 -86.91 15.70
N ALA A 113 12.51 -85.92 15.90
CA ALA A 113 13.86 -86.13 16.41
C ALA A 113 13.85 -86.71 17.83
N ALA A 114 12.97 -86.23 18.72
CA ALA A 114 12.79 -86.80 20.05
C ALA A 114 12.28 -88.25 19.99
N ARG A 115 11.42 -88.56 19.01
CA ARG A 115 10.88 -89.91 18.78
C ARG A 115 11.93 -90.91 18.31
N ALA A 116 12.96 -90.47 17.57
CA ALA A 116 14.08 -91.28 17.11
C ALA A 116 15.13 -91.57 18.21
N GLY A 117 14.98 -91.00 19.42
CA GLY A 117 15.88 -91.23 20.56
C GLY A 117 17.32 -90.74 20.30
N GLU A 118 18.33 -91.56 20.64
CA GLU A 118 19.75 -91.19 20.49
C GLU A 118 20.16 -90.93 19.03
N GLN A 119 19.52 -91.57 18.04
CA GLN A 119 19.79 -91.35 16.62
C GLN A 119 19.29 -89.99 16.12
N GLY A 120 18.35 -89.36 16.85
CA GLY A 120 17.75 -88.07 16.50
C GLY A 120 18.44 -86.85 17.10
N ARG A 121 19.45 -87.01 17.98
CA ARG A 121 20.06 -85.88 18.72
C ARG A 121 20.59 -84.77 17.82
N GLY A 122 21.25 -85.11 16.70
CA GLY A 122 21.75 -84.12 15.76
C GLY A 122 20.63 -83.33 15.08
N PHE A 123 19.54 -84.01 14.72
CA PHE A 123 18.35 -83.38 14.12
C PHE A 123 17.59 -82.51 15.12
N ALA A 124 17.53 -82.90 16.40
CA ALA A 124 16.89 -82.10 17.44
C ALA A 124 17.55 -80.72 17.61
N VAL A 125 18.90 -80.67 17.62
CA VAL A 125 19.65 -79.41 17.72
C VAL A 125 19.38 -78.50 16.52
N VAL A 126 19.35 -79.05 15.30
CA VAL A 126 19.03 -78.28 14.09
C VAL A 126 17.60 -77.77 14.13
N ALA A 127 16.63 -78.60 14.57
CA ALA A 127 15.24 -78.20 14.68
C ALA A 127 15.05 -77.04 15.69
N ASP A 128 15.72 -77.08 16.84
CA ASP A 128 15.68 -75.98 17.82
C ASP A 128 16.32 -74.69 17.27
N GLU A 129 17.42 -74.78 16.52
CA GLU A 129 18.05 -73.61 15.91
C GLU A 129 17.15 -72.98 14.83
N VAL A 130 16.53 -73.80 13.98
CA VAL A 130 15.54 -73.31 12.99
C VAL A 130 14.35 -72.66 13.68
N ARG A 131 13.87 -73.23 14.79
CA ARG A 131 12.77 -72.66 15.58
C ARG A 131 13.15 -71.29 16.16
N ASN A 132 14.35 -71.16 16.69
CA ASN A 132 14.88 -69.89 17.22
C ASN A 132 15.02 -68.83 16.10
N LEU A 133 15.49 -69.24 14.92
CA LEU A 133 15.61 -68.36 13.76
C LEU A 133 14.24 -67.89 13.25
N ALA A 134 13.25 -68.77 13.23
CA ALA A 134 11.87 -68.44 12.88
C ALA A 134 11.25 -67.44 13.88
N ALA A 135 11.45 -67.66 15.18
CA ALA A 135 10.99 -66.74 16.23
C ALA A 135 11.67 -65.36 16.11
N LYS A 136 12.99 -65.31 15.89
CA LYS A 136 13.70 -64.04 15.62
C LYS A 136 13.15 -63.33 14.39
N THR A 137 12.86 -64.08 13.32
CA THR A 137 12.28 -63.53 12.09
C THR A 137 10.91 -62.90 12.37
N GLN A 138 10.04 -63.58 13.11
CA GLN A 138 8.74 -63.02 13.53
C GLN A 138 8.91 -61.71 14.30
N THR A 139 9.77 -61.67 15.33
CA THR A 139 10.01 -60.47 16.13
C THR A 139 10.52 -59.31 15.27
N SER A 140 11.49 -59.54 14.39
CA SER A 140 12.00 -58.50 13.49
C SER A 140 10.95 -58.02 12.48
N THR A 141 10.08 -58.91 12.00
CA THR A 141 9.00 -58.55 11.08
C THR A 141 7.97 -57.65 11.76
N GLU A 142 7.62 -57.94 13.02
CA GLU A 142 6.73 -57.12 13.85
C GLU A 142 7.32 -55.73 14.16
N GLU A 143 8.62 -55.67 14.44
CA GLU A 143 9.34 -54.40 14.64
C GLU A 143 9.33 -53.53 13.38
N ILE A 144 9.56 -54.13 12.20
CA ILE A 144 9.50 -53.41 10.92
C ILE A 144 8.07 -52.96 10.64
N ARG A 145 7.06 -53.81 10.86
CA ARG A 145 5.64 -53.43 10.72
C ARG A 145 5.30 -52.21 11.56
N THR A 146 5.71 -52.19 12.82
CA THR A 146 5.51 -51.05 13.72
C THR A 146 6.13 -49.76 13.18
N LYS A 147 7.31 -49.85 12.54
CA LYS A 147 7.96 -48.71 11.88
C LYS A 147 7.20 -48.24 10.64
N ILE A 148 6.70 -49.17 9.83
CA ILE A 148 5.88 -48.86 8.64
C ILE A 148 4.56 -48.18 9.04
N ASP A 149 3.88 -48.68 10.07
CA ASP A 149 2.65 -48.06 10.59
C ASP A 149 2.88 -46.61 11.06
N ARG A 150 4.02 -46.35 11.71
CA ARG A 150 4.41 -44.99 12.11
C ARG A 150 4.67 -44.12 10.89
N LEU A 151 5.39 -44.64 9.90
CA LEU A 151 5.68 -43.91 8.66
C LEU A 151 4.41 -43.56 7.88
N GLN A 152 3.42 -44.46 7.83
CA GLN A 152 2.10 -44.19 7.24
C GLN A 152 1.33 -43.10 8.00
N LYS A 153 1.37 -43.11 9.34
CA LYS A 153 0.74 -42.04 10.15
C LYS A 153 1.42 -40.69 9.95
N GLU A 154 2.75 -40.68 9.90
CA GLU A 154 3.52 -39.46 9.67
C GLU A 154 3.27 -38.89 8.28
N THR A 155 3.27 -39.73 7.24
CA THR A 155 2.94 -39.30 5.88
C THR A 155 1.53 -38.73 5.77
N GLN A 156 0.53 -39.34 6.42
CA GLN A 156 -0.82 -38.77 6.46
C GLN A 156 -0.87 -37.40 7.17
N SER A 157 -0.13 -37.23 8.26
CA SER A 157 0.00 -35.94 8.95
C SER A 157 0.59 -34.86 8.04
N VAL A 158 1.61 -35.21 7.23
CA VAL A 158 2.23 -34.30 6.27
C VAL A 158 1.24 -33.90 5.17
N VAL A 159 0.41 -34.82 4.66
CA VAL A 159 -0.65 -34.51 3.68
C VAL A 159 -1.60 -33.46 4.24
N ASN A 160 -2.11 -33.65 5.46
CA ASN A 160 -3.04 -32.71 6.09
C ASN A 160 -2.41 -31.32 6.25
N CYS A 161 -1.13 -31.25 6.63
CA CYS A 161 -0.38 -29.99 6.74
C CYS A 161 -0.25 -29.28 5.38
N ILE A 162 -0.01 -30.03 4.30
CA ILE A 162 0.06 -29.45 2.96
C ILE A 162 -1.31 -28.94 2.49
N GLU A 163 -2.41 -29.64 2.81
CA GLU A 163 -3.76 -29.16 2.50
C GLU A 163 -4.09 -27.85 3.22
N GLU A 164 -3.76 -27.74 4.50
CA GLU A 164 -3.92 -26.49 5.27
C GLU A 164 -3.05 -25.35 4.71
N ALA A 165 -1.83 -25.67 4.31
CA ALA A 165 -0.92 -24.71 3.68
C ALA A 165 -1.48 -24.25 2.33
N ASN A 166 -2.04 -25.14 1.52
CA ASN A 166 -2.68 -24.80 0.25
C ASN A 166 -3.87 -23.85 0.44
N ASN A 167 -4.74 -24.12 1.41
CA ASN A 167 -5.83 -23.21 1.76
C ASN A 167 -5.33 -21.81 2.16
N THR A 168 -4.19 -21.75 2.84
CA THR A 168 -3.57 -20.48 3.22
C THR A 168 -2.99 -19.75 2.01
N VAL A 169 -2.36 -20.46 1.08
CA VAL A 169 -1.86 -19.91 -0.19
C VAL A 169 -3.01 -19.34 -1.02
N VAL A 170 -4.13 -20.07 -1.16
CA VAL A 170 -5.31 -19.60 -1.89
C VAL A 170 -5.86 -18.29 -1.31
N ARG A 171 -5.99 -18.21 0.02
CA ARG A 171 -6.38 -16.96 0.70
C ARG A 171 -5.35 -15.85 0.47
N GLY A 172 -4.06 -16.19 0.51
CA GLY A 172 -2.98 -15.25 0.25
C GLY A 172 -3.06 -14.62 -1.15
N VAL A 173 -3.35 -15.43 -2.17
CA VAL A 173 -3.54 -14.96 -3.55
C VAL A 173 -4.72 -14.00 -3.64
N ALA A 174 -5.85 -14.33 -3.02
CA ALA A 174 -7.03 -13.46 -3.00
C ALA A 174 -6.72 -12.12 -2.31
N THR A 175 -6.02 -12.13 -1.17
CA THR A 175 -5.58 -10.92 -0.47
C THR A 175 -4.63 -10.08 -1.33
N CYS A 176 -3.70 -10.71 -2.05
CA CYS A 176 -2.79 -10.00 -2.97
C CYS A 176 -3.55 -9.29 -4.09
N HIS A 177 -4.54 -9.95 -4.69
CA HIS A 177 -5.39 -9.33 -5.71
C HIS A 177 -6.15 -8.14 -5.14
N SER A 178 -6.82 -8.31 -4.00
CA SER A 178 -7.55 -7.21 -3.34
C SER A 178 -6.63 -6.02 -3.03
N ASN A 179 -5.43 -6.27 -2.51
CA ASN A 179 -4.47 -5.20 -2.21
C ASN A 179 -3.99 -4.50 -3.48
N THR A 180 -3.74 -5.26 -4.54
CA THR A 180 -3.33 -4.73 -5.85
C THR A 180 -4.43 -3.83 -6.43
N ASP A 181 -5.70 -4.21 -6.29
CA ASP A 181 -6.83 -3.40 -6.78
C ASP A 181 -7.03 -2.13 -5.94
N MET A 182 -6.84 -2.19 -4.62
CA MET A 182 -6.83 -0.99 -3.77
C MET A 182 -5.70 -0.03 -4.16
N LEU A 183 -4.51 -0.54 -4.47
CA LEU A 183 -3.39 0.28 -4.93
C LEU A 183 -3.66 0.93 -6.30
N LYS A 184 -4.33 0.22 -7.23
CA LYS A 184 -4.77 0.82 -8.50
C LYS A 184 -5.75 1.97 -8.26
N GLN A 185 -6.72 1.79 -7.37
CA GLN A 185 -7.66 2.88 -7.01
C GLN A 185 -6.93 4.09 -6.42
N ILE A 186 -5.92 3.88 -5.58
CA ILE A 186 -5.08 4.97 -5.05
C ILE A 186 -4.33 5.68 -6.20
N VAL A 187 -3.77 4.94 -7.15
CA VAL A 187 -3.11 5.52 -8.34
C VAL A 187 -4.09 6.36 -9.16
N ASP A 188 -5.32 5.89 -9.36
CA ASP A 188 -6.35 6.63 -10.09
C ASP A 188 -6.73 7.94 -9.37
N MET A 189 -6.92 7.89 -8.04
CA MET A 189 -7.16 9.07 -7.21
C MET A 189 -6.00 10.07 -7.25
N LEU A 190 -4.77 9.59 -7.31
CA LEU A 190 -3.58 10.43 -7.45
C LEU A 190 -3.53 11.11 -8.82
N ASN A 191 -3.95 10.43 -9.89
CA ASN A 191 -4.05 11.05 -11.21
C ASN A 191 -5.07 12.19 -11.21
N GLU A 192 -6.24 12.00 -10.58
CA GLU A 192 -7.24 13.06 -10.42
C GLU A 192 -6.72 14.24 -9.58
N LEU A 193 -5.96 13.96 -8.51
CA LEU A 193 -5.28 15.00 -7.73
C LEU A 193 -4.26 15.79 -8.55
N ASN A 194 -3.54 15.13 -9.46
CA ASN A 194 -2.62 15.81 -10.37
C ASN A 194 -3.37 16.76 -11.32
N GLU A 195 -4.50 16.33 -11.87
CA GLU A 195 -5.35 17.19 -12.70
C GLU A 195 -5.87 18.41 -11.92
N MET A 196 -6.32 18.21 -10.68
CA MET A 196 -6.73 19.33 -9.82
C MET A 196 -5.58 20.31 -9.55
N ASN A 197 -4.35 19.84 -9.33
CA ASN A 197 -3.21 20.73 -9.16
C ASN A 197 -2.91 21.57 -10.41
N ILE A 198 -3.09 21.00 -11.61
CA ILE A 198 -2.96 21.74 -12.87
C ILE A 198 -4.02 22.84 -12.97
N GLN A 199 -5.26 22.55 -12.56
CA GLN A 199 -6.33 23.55 -12.52
C GLN A 199 -6.04 24.65 -11.50
N ILE A 200 -5.54 24.30 -10.31
CA ILE A 200 -5.14 25.28 -9.29
C ILE A 200 -4.03 26.16 -9.84
N ALA A 201 -2.97 25.60 -10.43
CA ALA A 201 -1.88 26.39 -11.00
C ALA A 201 -2.38 27.36 -12.08
N THR A 202 -3.31 26.91 -12.93
CA THR A 202 -3.94 27.75 -13.96
C THR A 202 -4.75 28.89 -13.34
N ALA A 203 -5.57 28.60 -12.32
CA ALA A 203 -6.37 29.59 -11.61
C ALA A 203 -5.50 30.60 -10.86
N THR A 204 -4.39 30.16 -10.28
CA THR A 204 -3.41 31.01 -9.59
C THR A 204 -2.74 31.98 -10.57
N GLU A 205 -2.38 31.54 -11.78
CA GLU A 205 -1.82 32.44 -12.80
C GLU A 205 -2.86 33.45 -13.30
N GLN A 206 -4.13 33.05 -13.44
CA GLN A 206 -5.22 33.97 -13.75
C GLN A 206 -5.43 35.01 -12.63
N GLN A 207 -5.42 34.57 -11.37
CA GLN A 207 -5.51 35.47 -10.22
C GLN A 207 -4.35 36.47 -10.20
N ARG A 208 -3.13 36.02 -10.51
CA ARG A 208 -1.97 36.91 -10.60
C ARG A 208 -2.19 38.03 -11.61
N GLY A 209 -2.70 37.69 -12.80
CA GLY A 209 -3.03 38.70 -13.82
C GLY A 209 -4.09 39.71 -13.35
N VAL A 210 -5.14 39.24 -12.67
CA VAL A 210 -6.17 40.13 -12.10
C VAL A 210 -5.59 41.02 -11.01
N THR A 211 -4.71 40.50 -10.14
CA THR A 211 -4.05 41.28 -9.09
C THR A 211 -3.12 42.35 -9.68
N GLU A 212 -2.39 42.04 -10.76
CA GLU A 212 -1.56 43.00 -11.50
C GLU A 212 -2.44 44.13 -12.11
N GLU A 213 -3.59 43.79 -12.68
CA GLU A 213 -4.55 44.78 -13.22
C GLU A 213 -5.15 45.67 -12.11
N ILE A 214 -5.51 45.09 -10.97
CA ILE A 214 -6.00 45.85 -9.80
C ILE A 214 -4.93 46.83 -9.31
N ASN A 215 -3.67 46.40 -9.22
CA ASN A 215 -2.56 47.26 -8.80
C ASN A 215 -2.37 48.45 -9.76
N ALA A 216 -2.42 48.21 -11.07
CA ALA A 216 -2.36 49.26 -12.07
C ALA A 216 -3.53 50.26 -11.94
N ASN A 217 -4.75 49.76 -11.73
CA ASN A 217 -5.94 50.60 -11.53
C ASN A 217 -5.84 51.46 -10.26
N ILE A 218 -5.33 50.90 -9.16
CA ILE A 218 -5.12 51.63 -7.90
C ILE A 218 -4.08 52.74 -8.06
N THR A 219 -2.98 52.46 -8.77
CA THR A 219 -1.96 53.46 -9.08
C THR A 219 -2.57 54.62 -9.88
N SER A 220 -3.38 54.31 -10.90
CA SER A 220 -4.10 55.33 -11.67
C SER A 220 -5.08 56.14 -10.83
N ILE A 221 -5.83 55.51 -9.92
CA ILE A 221 -6.73 56.21 -8.98
C ILE A 221 -5.93 57.16 -8.07
N SER A 222 -4.79 56.72 -7.55
CA SER A 222 -3.90 57.54 -6.72
C SER A 222 -3.42 58.78 -7.47
N ASP A 223 -2.98 58.63 -8.72
CA ASP A 223 -2.55 59.74 -9.59
C ASP A 223 -3.69 60.74 -9.86
N VAL A 224 -4.90 60.24 -10.14
CA VAL A 224 -6.09 61.08 -10.33
C VAL A 224 -6.44 61.82 -9.04
N SER A 225 -6.41 61.15 -7.88
CA SER A 225 -6.64 61.78 -6.57
C SER A 225 -5.62 62.88 -6.26
N ALA A 226 -4.35 62.65 -6.59
CA ALA A 226 -3.30 63.66 -6.45
C ALA A 226 -3.56 64.87 -7.36
N SER A 227 -3.93 64.64 -8.62
CA SER A 227 -4.30 65.72 -9.56
C SER A 227 -5.52 66.53 -9.09
N VAL A 228 -6.55 65.87 -8.54
CA VAL A 228 -7.73 66.56 -7.98
C VAL A 228 -7.34 67.41 -6.77
N THR A 229 -6.42 66.93 -5.93
CA THR A 229 -5.91 67.72 -4.78
C THR A 229 -5.25 69.02 -5.25
N VAL A 230 -4.43 68.95 -6.30
CA VAL A 230 -3.79 70.13 -6.90
C VAL A 230 -4.84 71.10 -7.45
N GLN A 231 -5.78 70.62 -8.24
CA GLN A 231 -6.86 71.45 -8.80
C GLN A 231 -7.72 72.11 -7.72
N VAL A 232 -8.08 71.40 -6.65
CA VAL A 232 -8.83 71.98 -5.53
C VAL A 232 -8.02 73.09 -4.85
N GLY A 233 -6.70 72.95 -4.76
CA GLY A 233 -5.80 74.00 -4.28
C GLY A 233 -5.81 75.25 -5.16
N GLU A 234 -5.70 75.07 -6.47
CA GLU A 234 -5.75 76.17 -7.46
C GLU A 234 -7.09 76.92 -7.41
N VAL A 235 -8.21 76.18 -7.42
CA VAL A 235 -9.54 76.79 -7.35
C VAL A 235 -9.73 77.55 -6.04
N ASN A 236 -9.21 77.05 -4.91
CA ASN A 236 -9.25 77.77 -3.64
C ASN A 236 -8.47 79.10 -3.70
N ALA A 237 -7.30 79.11 -4.33
CA ALA A 237 -6.52 80.33 -4.54
C ALA A 237 -7.31 81.36 -5.38
N ILE A 238 -7.92 80.93 -6.48
CA ILE A 238 -8.76 81.79 -7.34
C ILE A 238 -9.97 82.35 -6.58
N VAL A 239 -10.63 81.53 -5.75
CA VAL A 239 -11.78 81.97 -4.94
C VAL A 239 -11.37 83.03 -3.90
N ASN A 240 -10.19 82.88 -3.28
CA ASN A 240 -9.69 83.88 -2.33
C ASN A 240 -9.36 85.20 -3.04
N GLU A 241 -8.69 85.14 -4.19
CA GLU A 241 -8.39 86.32 -5.02
C GLU A 241 -9.67 87.04 -5.45
N LEU A 242 -10.68 86.30 -5.93
CA LEU A 242 -11.98 86.86 -6.29
C LEU A 242 -12.71 87.49 -5.09
N SER A 243 -12.58 86.90 -3.90
CA SER A 243 -13.13 87.47 -2.67
C SER A 243 -12.44 88.77 -2.29
N ASP A 244 -11.12 88.84 -2.42
CA ASP A 244 -10.33 90.05 -2.15
C ASP A 244 -10.69 91.17 -3.13
N GLU A 245 -10.80 90.86 -4.43
CA GLU A 245 -11.25 91.80 -5.47
C GLU A 245 -12.68 92.30 -5.22
N ALA A 246 -13.59 91.41 -4.80
CA ALA A 246 -14.96 91.79 -4.44
C ALA A 246 -15.01 92.70 -3.21
N MET A 247 -14.17 92.45 -2.21
CA MET A 247 -14.02 93.33 -1.04
C MET A 247 -13.46 94.70 -1.44
N GLU A 248 -12.46 94.74 -2.33
CA GLU A 248 -11.91 95.99 -2.84
C GLU A 248 -12.94 96.79 -3.64
N LEU A 249 -13.70 96.13 -4.53
CA LEU A 249 -14.78 96.74 -5.29
C LEU A 249 -15.85 97.32 -4.36
N SER A 250 -16.26 96.56 -3.35
CA SER A 250 -17.22 97.00 -2.33
C SER A 250 -16.71 98.24 -1.59
N LYS A 251 -15.42 98.26 -1.20
CA LYS A 251 -14.77 99.40 -0.57
C LYS A 251 -14.77 100.64 -1.49
N ARG A 252 -14.43 100.48 -2.77
CA ARG A 252 -14.46 101.58 -3.76
C ARG A 252 -15.88 102.11 -3.96
N MET A 253 -16.88 101.23 -4.07
CA MET A 253 -18.29 101.65 -4.15
C MET A 253 -18.77 102.39 -2.90
N GLY A 254 -18.29 102.00 -1.71
CA GLY A 254 -18.57 102.72 -0.47
C GLY A 254 -18.01 104.15 -0.44
N GLN A 255 -16.91 104.42 -1.15
CA GLN A 255 -16.33 105.77 -1.27
C GLN A 255 -17.11 106.69 -2.22
N PHE A 256 -17.81 106.14 -3.21
CA PHE A 256 -18.72 106.91 -4.08
C PHE A 256 -20.08 107.19 -3.43
N ARG A 257 -20.31 106.65 -2.24
CA ARG A 257 -21.54 106.81 -1.47
C ARG A 257 -21.39 107.94 -0.45
N TYR A 258 -20.90 109.10 -0.89
CA TYR A 258 -20.95 110.40 -0.23
C TYR A 258 -20.84 111.51 -1.28
#